data_AF-A0A8H7LFB4-F1
#
_entry.id   AF-A0A8H7LFB4-F1
#
_cell.length_a   1.000
_cell.length_b   1.000
_cell.length_c   1.000
_cell.angle_alpha   90.00
_cell.angle_beta   90.00
_cell.angle_gamma   90.00
#
_symmetry.space_group_name_H-M   'P 1'
#
loop_
_entity.id
_entity.type
_entity.pdbx_description
1 polymer ?
#
loop_
_entity_poly.entity_id
_entity_poly.type
_entity_poly.pdbx_seq_one_letter_code
_entity_poly.pdbx_strand_id
1 'polypeptide(L)'
;MVILKLFLYRRLRFLSTSQFNSFAQAHLPYKASSLARRFISNEPSGKINFITSVHFVNPPTYSNLNTQASIAGSYEIDTLESGPPEYRYFVKGMRSLLNEAYGIKEVRLSEISPQFLFAPEFVESASSLGIKARFRTPKQARCLERLVLTAQSGWTIPFKVSHISLFASIFQKVSILHLNNFVINEQKLVSESSTHHFSVESLVLSACIYTDPKKAAKRKAIGMFADTSSLEMTLMQHGADLSLIDLVKANEKLSRLSIDLSSAIFYYVDPIGNTSKFNFAKV
;
A
#
# COMPACT_ATOMS: atom_id res chain seq x y z
N MET A 1 -1.47 -19.07 42.22
CA MET A 1 -0.55 -18.28 41.36
C MET A 1 -0.89 -18.56 39.90
N VAL A 2 -1.77 -17.77 39.29
CA VAL A 2 -2.14 -17.95 37.87
C VAL A 2 -1.13 -17.17 37.04
N ILE A 3 -0.18 -17.88 36.42
CA ILE A 3 0.70 -17.30 35.40
C ILE A 3 -0.16 -17.08 34.15
N LEU A 4 -0.77 -15.91 34.03
CA LEU A 4 -1.48 -15.50 32.83
C LEU A 4 -0.41 -15.24 31.75
N LYS A 5 -0.26 -16.16 30.78
CA LYS A 5 0.67 -16.01 29.64
C LYS A 5 0.23 -14.82 28.77
N LEU A 6 0.73 -13.64 29.10
CA LEU A 6 0.54 -12.37 28.41
C LEU A 6 1.38 -12.33 27.14
N PHE A 7 0.92 -12.96 26.05
CA PHE A 7 1.49 -12.67 24.73
C PHE A 7 0.93 -11.33 24.22
N LEU A 8 1.60 -10.24 24.60
CA LEU A 8 1.44 -8.89 24.07
C LEU A 8 1.94 -8.85 22.62
N TYR A 9 1.10 -9.20 21.65
CA TYR A 9 1.44 -9.12 20.23
C TYR A 9 1.48 -7.65 19.75
N ARG A 10 2.48 -6.90 20.20
CA ARG A 10 2.69 -5.51 19.76
C ARG A 10 3.11 -5.44 18.28
N ARG A 11 3.83 -6.46 17.82
CA ARG A 11 4.33 -6.61 16.44
C ARG A 11 4.03 -8.02 15.94
N LEU A 12 3.39 -8.13 14.78
CA LEU A 12 3.05 -9.39 14.13
C LEU A 12 3.78 -9.49 12.80
N ARG A 13 4.29 -10.69 12.48
CA ARG A 13 4.89 -11.00 11.18
C ARG A 13 4.31 -12.31 10.67
N PHE A 14 3.70 -12.26 9.50
CA PHE A 14 3.12 -13.41 8.81
C PHE A 14 4.01 -13.76 7.61
N LEU A 15 4.58 -14.96 7.63
CA LEU A 15 5.46 -15.45 6.57
C LEU A 15 4.70 -16.12 5.43
N SER A 16 3.42 -16.43 5.64
CA SER A 16 2.52 -17.01 4.65
C SER A 16 1.09 -16.53 4.84
N THR A 17 0.29 -16.60 3.78
CA THR A 17 -1.15 -16.30 3.84
C THR A 17 -1.88 -17.24 4.79
N SER A 18 -1.49 -18.51 4.84
CA SER A 18 -2.12 -19.51 5.73
C SER A 18 -1.99 -19.13 7.20
N GLN A 19 -0.79 -18.69 7.65
CA GLN A 19 -0.58 -18.20 9.01
C GLN A 19 -1.50 -17.03 9.34
N PHE A 20 -1.61 -16.07 8.41
CA PHE A 20 -2.50 -14.95 8.59
C PHE A 20 -3.98 -15.36 8.62
N ASN A 21 -4.40 -16.26 7.75
CA ASN A 21 -5.78 -16.74 7.71
C ASN A 21 -6.17 -17.46 9.01
N SER A 22 -5.29 -18.30 9.56
CA SER A 22 -5.50 -18.93 10.88
C SER A 22 -5.61 -17.89 11.98
N PHE A 23 -4.73 -16.89 11.99
CA PHE A 23 -4.82 -15.76 12.94
C PHE A 23 -6.14 -14.99 12.79
N ALA A 24 -6.54 -14.68 11.55
CA ALA A 24 -7.74 -13.93 11.25
C ALA A 24 -8.99 -14.68 11.72
N GLN A 25 -9.06 -16.00 11.50
CA GLN A 25 -10.18 -16.82 11.96
C GLN A 25 -10.25 -16.91 13.49
N ALA A 26 -9.11 -17.01 14.16
CA ALA A 26 -9.04 -17.17 15.61
C ALA A 26 -9.29 -15.86 16.39
N HIS A 27 -8.96 -14.71 15.80
CA HIS A 27 -8.92 -13.45 16.54
C HIS A 27 -9.83 -12.37 15.98
N LEU A 28 -10.01 -12.30 14.66
CA LEU A 28 -10.76 -11.22 14.03
C LEU A 28 -12.24 -11.58 13.90
N PRO A 29 -13.14 -10.59 13.98
CA PRO A 29 -14.55 -10.84 13.74
C PRO A 29 -14.73 -11.20 12.26
N TYR A 30 -14.89 -12.48 11.98
CA TYR A 30 -15.49 -12.92 10.73
C TYR A 30 -16.97 -12.54 10.81
N LYS A 31 -17.42 -11.64 9.94
CA LYS A 31 -18.85 -11.35 9.78
C LYS A 31 -19.57 -12.64 9.35
N ALA A 32 -19.99 -13.46 10.31
CA ALA A 32 -21.16 -14.30 10.14
C ALA A 32 -22.37 -13.36 9.95
N SER A 33 -23.36 -13.81 9.20
CA SER A 33 -24.57 -13.06 8.86
C SER A 33 -25.17 -12.29 10.06
N SER A 34 -25.90 -11.20 9.79
CA SER A 34 -26.48 -10.30 10.80
C SER A 34 -27.30 -11.02 11.90
N LEU A 35 -27.82 -12.21 11.63
CA LEU A 35 -28.56 -13.04 12.60
C LEU A 35 -27.64 -13.80 13.57
N ALA A 36 -26.43 -14.18 13.17
CA ALA A 36 -25.48 -14.87 14.05
C ALA A 36 -24.92 -13.97 15.17
N ARG A 37 -24.92 -12.64 14.95
CA ARG A 37 -24.57 -11.65 16.00
C ARG A 37 -25.52 -11.64 17.20
N ARG A 38 -26.74 -12.17 17.08
CA ARG A 38 -27.70 -12.22 18.19
C ARG A 38 -27.49 -13.39 19.15
N PHE A 39 -26.74 -14.42 18.76
CA PHE A 39 -26.65 -15.67 19.52
C PHE A 39 -25.22 -16.16 19.78
N ILE A 40 -24.21 -15.52 19.20
CA ILE A 40 -22.79 -15.87 19.42
C ILE A 40 -22.06 -14.58 19.78
N SER A 41 -21.47 -14.53 20.99
CA SER A 41 -20.54 -13.46 21.38
C SER A 41 -19.22 -13.62 20.63
N ASN A 42 -19.25 -13.35 19.33
CA ASN A 42 -18.04 -13.20 18.53
C ASN A 42 -17.49 -11.79 18.79
N GLU A 43 -17.15 -11.52 20.06
CA GLU A 43 -16.45 -10.29 20.41
C GLU A 43 -15.08 -10.34 19.74
N PRO A 44 -14.71 -9.33 18.93
CA PRO A 44 -13.31 -9.19 18.53
C PRO A 44 -12.47 -9.26 19.80
N SER A 45 -11.42 -10.09 19.80
CA SER A 45 -10.54 -10.17 20.95
C SER A 45 -10.10 -8.75 21.31
N GLY A 46 -10.50 -8.25 22.49
CA GLY A 46 -10.17 -6.88 22.93
C GLY A 46 -8.66 -6.60 22.92
N LYS A 47 -7.86 -7.66 22.77
CA LYS A 47 -6.40 -7.66 22.65
C LYS A 47 -5.88 -7.24 21.26
N ILE A 48 -6.71 -7.23 20.22
CA ILE A 48 -6.34 -6.77 18.86
C ILE A 48 -5.91 -5.30 18.86
N ASN A 49 -6.46 -4.51 19.79
CA ASN A 49 -6.12 -3.11 19.97
C ASN A 49 -4.66 -2.87 20.40
N PHE A 50 -3.96 -3.89 20.92
CA PHE A 50 -2.54 -3.77 21.29
C PHE A 50 -1.58 -3.99 20.11
N ILE A 51 -2.08 -4.44 18.96
CA ILE A 51 -1.26 -4.64 17.77
C ILE A 51 -0.91 -3.26 17.19
N THR A 52 0.38 -2.94 17.18
CA THR A 52 0.88 -1.66 16.66
C THR A 52 1.56 -1.78 15.31
N SER A 53 2.06 -2.97 14.96
CA SER A 53 2.78 -3.20 13.72
C SER A 53 2.45 -4.57 13.15
N VAL A 54 2.21 -4.65 11.86
CA VAL A 54 1.96 -5.91 11.15
C VAL A 54 2.79 -5.97 9.89
N HIS A 55 3.46 -7.10 9.67
CA HIS A 55 4.27 -7.36 8.50
C HIS A 55 3.75 -8.61 7.78
N PHE A 56 3.34 -8.46 6.52
CA PHE A 56 2.99 -9.56 5.63
C PHE A 56 4.12 -9.76 4.62
N VAL A 57 4.61 -10.99 4.53
CA VAL A 57 5.59 -11.40 3.53
C VAL A 57 4.87 -12.17 2.43
N ASN A 58 5.17 -11.84 1.17
CA ASN A 58 4.64 -12.51 -0.02
C ASN A 58 3.10 -12.57 -0.04
N PRO A 59 2.40 -11.42 -0.08
CA PRO A 59 0.94 -11.39 -0.07
C PRO A 59 0.37 -12.04 -1.34
N PRO A 60 -0.78 -12.72 -1.25
CA PRO A 60 -1.38 -13.43 -2.38
C PRO A 60 -1.83 -12.46 -3.48
N THR A 61 -1.80 -12.89 -4.73
CA THR A 61 -2.10 -12.05 -5.89
C THR A 61 -3.56 -12.11 -6.31
N TYR A 62 -4.03 -11.03 -6.93
CA TYR A 62 -5.33 -10.97 -7.57
C TYR A 62 -5.24 -11.65 -8.94
N SER A 63 -5.54 -12.94 -8.99
CA SER A 63 -5.58 -13.73 -10.23
C SER A 63 -7.02 -13.89 -10.71
N ASN A 64 -7.38 -13.23 -11.82
CA ASN A 64 -8.64 -13.48 -12.53
C ASN A 64 -8.47 -14.53 -13.65
N LEU A 65 -7.37 -15.29 -13.66
CA LEU A 65 -7.00 -16.17 -14.78
C LEU A 65 -7.94 -17.38 -14.97
N ASN A 66 -8.98 -17.57 -14.15
CA ASN A 66 -9.80 -18.81 -14.14
C ASN A 66 -11.33 -18.63 -14.14
N THR A 67 -11.89 -17.51 -14.59
CA THR A 67 -13.36 -17.35 -14.69
C THR A 67 -13.86 -17.03 -16.10
N GLN A 68 -13.24 -17.63 -17.12
CA GLN A 68 -13.87 -17.81 -18.43
C GLN A 68 -14.01 -19.32 -18.72
N ALA A 69 -14.86 -19.99 -17.94
CA ALA A 69 -15.39 -21.29 -18.35
C ALA A 69 -16.60 -21.02 -19.26
N SER A 70 -16.37 -20.96 -20.58
CA SER A 70 -17.48 -20.96 -21.55
C SER A 70 -18.04 -22.38 -21.63
N ILE A 71 -19.16 -22.65 -20.97
CA ILE A 71 -19.96 -23.84 -21.26
C ILE A 71 -20.88 -23.48 -22.43
N ALA A 72 -20.71 -24.16 -23.55
CA ALA A 72 -21.52 -23.98 -24.75
C ALA A 72 -23.02 -24.00 -24.39
N GLY A 73 -23.71 -22.87 -24.61
CA GLY A 73 -25.16 -22.74 -24.44
C GLY A 73 -25.65 -22.19 -23.09
N SER A 74 -24.81 -21.64 -22.22
CA SER A 74 -25.25 -21.06 -20.93
C SER A 74 -24.84 -19.59 -20.79
N TYR A 75 -25.78 -18.76 -20.34
CA TYR A 75 -25.61 -17.35 -19.98
C TYR A 75 -24.33 -17.10 -19.18
N GLU A 76 -23.67 -15.96 -19.43
CA GLU A 76 -22.54 -15.48 -18.63
C GLU A 76 -22.93 -15.46 -17.15
N ILE A 77 -22.41 -16.42 -16.38
CA ILE A 77 -22.53 -16.38 -14.92
C ILE A 77 -21.45 -15.43 -14.46
N ASP A 78 -21.81 -14.16 -14.28
CA ASP A 78 -21.05 -13.20 -13.48
C ASP A 78 -20.98 -13.75 -12.05
N THR A 79 -20.01 -14.61 -11.77
CA THR A 79 -19.64 -14.87 -10.38
C THR A 79 -19.02 -13.57 -9.87
N LEU A 80 -19.83 -12.78 -9.17
CA LEU A 80 -19.50 -11.51 -8.51
C LEU A 80 -18.32 -11.60 -7.50
N GLU A 81 -17.69 -12.76 -7.41
CA GLU A 81 -16.66 -13.12 -6.45
C GLU A 81 -15.28 -13.07 -7.12
N SER A 82 -14.63 -11.91 -7.00
CA SER A 82 -13.37 -11.64 -7.68
C SER A 82 -12.14 -12.26 -6.97
N GLY A 83 -11.27 -12.91 -7.74
CA GLY A 83 -9.97 -13.47 -7.28
C GLY A 83 -10.02 -14.84 -6.59
N PRO A 84 -8.86 -15.51 -6.41
CA PRO A 84 -8.77 -16.83 -5.82
C PRO A 84 -9.17 -16.82 -4.32
N PRO A 85 -9.68 -17.93 -3.76
CA PRO A 85 -10.14 -17.99 -2.38
C PRO A 85 -9.09 -17.49 -1.37
N GLU A 86 -7.82 -17.88 -1.54
CA GLU A 86 -6.71 -17.45 -0.68
C GLU A 86 -6.56 -15.92 -0.62
N TYR A 87 -6.60 -15.26 -1.78
CA TYR A 87 -6.58 -13.81 -1.89
C TYR A 87 -7.79 -13.18 -1.21
N ARG A 88 -8.98 -13.72 -1.44
CA ARG A 88 -10.22 -13.19 -0.86
C ARG A 88 -10.23 -13.27 0.66
N TYR A 89 -9.81 -14.40 1.22
CA TYR A 89 -9.67 -14.57 2.67
C TYR A 89 -8.62 -13.62 3.25
N PHE A 90 -7.48 -13.48 2.58
CA PHE A 90 -6.45 -12.52 2.95
C PHE A 90 -6.99 -11.09 2.99
N VAL A 91 -7.60 -10.61 1.90
CA VAL A 91 -8.13 -9.24 1.83
C VAL A 91 -9.24 -9.01 2.84
N LYS A 92 -10.14 -9.98 3.04
CA LYS A 92 -11.20 -9.91 4.05
C LYS A 92 -10.62 -9.83 5.46
N GLY A 93 -9.65 -10.68 5.78
CA GLY A 93 -8.95 -10.67 7.06
C GLY A 93 -8.20 -9.35 7.29
N MET A 94 -7.47 -8.87 6.29
CA MET A 94 -6.69 -7.64 6.37
C MET A 94 -7.61 -6.43 6.54
N ARG A 95 -8.71 -6.36 5.79
CA ARG A 95 -9.74 -5.33 5.98
C ARG A 95 -10.33 -5.38 7.39
N SER A 96 -10.60 -6.57 7.93
CA SER A 96 -11.12 -6.73 9.30
C SER A 96 -10.10 -6.25 10.33
N LEU A 97 -8.85 -6.70 10.23
CA LEU A 97 -7.74 -6.28 11.09
C LEU A 97 -7.56 -4.77 11.10
N LEU A 98 -7.48 -4.15 9.92
CA LEU A 98 -7.28 -2.71 9.80
C LEU A 98 -8.48 -1.92 10.32
N ASN A 99 -9.72 -2.41 10.18
CA ASN A 99 -10.88 -1.71 10.73
C ASN A 99 -10.98 -1.85 12.26
N GLU A 100 -10.67 -3.00 12.84
CA GLU A 100 -10.86 -3.27 14.27
C GLU A 100 -9.65 -2.91 15.14
N ALA A 101 -8.42 -2.97 14.61
CA ALA A 101 -7.22 -2.70 15.37
C ALA A 101 -6.87 -1.21 15.37
N TYR A 102 -7.49 -0.44 16.28
CA TYR A 102 -7.28 1.01 16.40
C TYR A 102 -5.84 1.39 16.74
N GLY A 103 -5.07 0.48 17.35
CA GLY A 103 -3.68 0.70 17.73
C GLY A 103 -2.65 0.54 16.60
N ILE A 104 -3.04 0.11 15.40
CA ILE A 104 -2.09 -0.11 14.29
C ILE A 104 -1.48 1.21 13.85
N LYS A 105 -0.15 1.27 13.95
CA LYS A 105 0.70 2.38 13.54
C LYS A 105 1.44 2.06 12.25
N GLU A 106 1.95 0.82 12.12
CA GLU A 106 2.74 0.39 10.96
C GLU A 106 2.13 -0.82 10.26
N VAL A 107 2.06 -0.77 8.94
CA VAL A 107 1.79 -1.95 8.11
C VAL A 107 2.91 -2.10 7.08
N ARG A 108 3.46 -3.30 6.97
CA ARG A 108 4.50 -3.65 6.00
C ARG A 108 4.04 -4.78 5.10
N LEU A 109 4.16 -4.58 3.79
CA LEU A 109 4.03 -5.61 2.77
C LEU A 109 5.41 -5.76 2.11
N SER A 110 6.01 -6.95 2.19
CA SER A 110 7.29 -7.24 1.54
C SER A 110 7.19 -8.45 0.64
N GLU A 111 8.17 -8.60 -0.25
CA GLU A 111 8.15 -9.63 -1.29
C GLU A 111 6.90 -9.51 -2.16
N ILE A 112 6.52 -8.26 -2.49
CA ILE A 112 5.36 -7.98 -3.34
C ILE A 112 5.70 -8.37 -4.78
N SER A 113 4.96 -9.32 -5.33
CA SER A 113 5.11 -9.73 -6.73
C SER A 113 4.52 -8.69 -7.69
N PRO A 114 4.94 -8.67 -8.97
CA PRO A 114 4.40 -7.73 -9.96
C PRO A 114 2.88 -7.82 -10.19
N GLN A 115 2.27 -8.96 -9.86
CA GLN A 115 0.84 -9.23 -10.02
C GLN A 115 0.02 -8.89 -8.77
N PHE A 116 0.66 -8.53 -7.66
CA PHE A 116 -0.05 -8.17 -6.44
C PHE A 116 -0.72 -6.81 -6.61
N LEU A 117 -2.05 -6.78 -6.54
CA LEU A 117 -2.84 -5.56 -6.50
C LEU A 117 -4.05 -5.79 -5.58
N PHE A 118 -4.49 -4.75 -4.88
CA PHE A 118 -5.83 -4.78 -4.29
C PHE A 118 -6.85 -4.60 -5.40
N ALA A 119 -7.97 -5.31 -5.27
CA ALA A 119 -8.99 -5.42 -6.29
C ALA A 119 -9.61 -4.04 -6.63
N PRO A 120 -10.11 -3.84 -7.87
CA PRO A 120 -10.52 -2.53 -8.36
C PRO A 120 -11.71 -1.94 -7.59
N GLU A 121 -12.53 -2.76 -6.93
CA GLU A 121 -13.66 -2.27 -6.13
C GLU A 121 -13.22 -1.33 -5.00
N PHE A 122 -11.97 -1.45 -4.53
CA PHE A 122 -11.38 -0.54 -3.55
C PHE A 122 -11.04 0.84 -4.12
N VAL A 123 -10.86 0.93 -5.44
CA VAL A 123 -10.62 2.17 -6.16
C VAL A 123 -11.96 2.83 -6.55
N GLU A 124 -13.00 2.04 -6.85
CA GLU A 124 -14.29 2.54 -7.38
C GLU A 124 -15.38 2.80 -6.33
N SER A 125 -15.23 2.32 -5.09
CA SER A 125 -16.27 2.38 -4.04
C SER A 125 -16.78 3.79 -3.63
N ALA A 126 -16.29 4.88 -4.22
CA ALA A 126 -16.80 6.23 -3.99
C ALA A 126 -17.90 6.67 -4.98
N SER A 127 -17.94 6.13 -6.22
CA SER A 127 -18.82 6.66 -7.28
C SER A 127 -20.18 5.95 -7.38
N SER A 128 -20.36 4.77 -6.81
CA SER A 128 -21.57 3.93 -7.03
C SER A 128 -22.58 3.89 -5.87
N LEU A 129 -22.40 4.65 -4.79
CA LEU A 129 -23.32 4.65 -3.63
C LEU A 129 -24.35 5.80 -3.67
N GLY A 130 -25.06 5.94 -4.80
CA GLY A 130 -25.99 7.04 -5.08
C GLY A 130 -27.21 7.18 -4.16
N ILE A 131 -27.49 6.24 -3.25
CA ILE A 131 -28.68 6.32 -2.37
C ILE A 131 -28.38 5.92 -0.91
N LYS A 132 -27.38 5.07 -0.63
CA LYS A 132 -27.03 4.62 0.75
C LYS A 132 -26.01 5.51 1.48
N ALA A 133 -25.41 6.50 0.80
CA ALA A 133 -24.41 7.38 1.40
C ALA A 133 -25.03 8.44 2.34
N ARG A 134 -26.28 8.87 2.11
CA ARG A 134 -26.94 9.96 2.87
C ARG A 134 -27.20 9.64 4.35
N PHE A 135 -27.15 8.37 4.74
CA PHE A 135 -27.42 7.92 6.12
C PHE A 135 -26.18 7.38 6.84
N ARG A 136 -24.98 7.51 6.26
CA ARG A 136 -23.75 7.12 6.95
C ARG A 136 -23.26 8.28 7.81
N THR A 137 -23.21 8.05 9.12
CA THR A 137 -22.48 8.90 10.06
C THR A 137 -21.05 9.13 9.56
N PRO A 138 -20.50 10.34 9.72
CA PRO A 138 -19.13 10.64 9.30
C PRO A 138 -18.18 9.67 10.01
N LYS A 139 -17.51 8.81 9.24
CA LYS A 139 -16.53 7.87 9.76
C LYS A 139 -15.37 8.67 10.34
N GLN A 140 -14.95 8.34 11.56
CA GLN A 140 -13.83 9.02 12.22
C GLN A 140 -12.60 9.03 11.29
N ALA A 141 -11.96 10.19 11.16
CA ALA A 141 -10.75 10.35 10.38
C ALA A 141 -9.64 9.47 10.97
N ARG A 142 -9.26 8.41 10.25
CA ARG A 142 -8.18 7.51 10.67
C ARG A 142 -6.90 7.84 9.92
N CYS A 143 -5.80 7.87 10.66
CA CYS A 143 -4.45 8.06 10.13
C CYS A 143 -3.62 6.81 10.42
N LEU A 144 -2.88 6.34 9.43
CA LEU A 144 -1.86 5.30 9.60
C LEU A 144 -0.50 5.99 9.69
N GLU A 145 0.31 5.69 10.71
CA GLU A 145 1.60 6.35 10.89
C GLU A 145 2.60 5.96 9.79
N ARG A 146 2.66 4.67 9.42
CA ARG A 146 3.61 4.17 8.44
C ARG A 146 3.06 3.02 7.59
N LEU A 147 3.17 3.15 6.28
CA LEU A 147 2.93 2.07 5.32
C LEU A 147 4.24 1.80 4.56
N VAL A 148 4.73 0.56 4.61
CA VAL A 148 5.95 0.14 3.92
C VAL A 148 5.60 -0.90 2.88
N LEU A 149 5.91 -0.60 1.62
CA LEU A 149 5.77 -1.53 0.50
C LEU A 149 7.16 -1.85 -0.04
N THR A 150 7.47 -3.13 -0.18
CA THR A 150 8.75 -3.59 -0.72
C THR A 150 8.50 -4.64 -1.78
N ALA A 151 8.94 -4.35 -3.01
CA ALA A 151 8.86 -5.27 -4.12
C ALA A 151 9.67 -6.55 -3.84
N GLN A 152 9.36 -7.61 -4.58
CA GLN A 152 10.10 -8.86 -4.52
C GLN A 152 11.59 -8.66 -4.81
N SER A 153 12.43 -9.36 -4.06
CA SER A 153 13.89 -9.31 -4.23
C SER A 153 14.27 -9.61 -5.68
N GLY A 154 15.11 -8.76 -6.28
CA GLY A 154 15.54 -8.86 -7.68
C GLY A 154 14.57 -8.27 -8.71
N TRP A 155 13.43 -7.73 -8.28
CA TRP A 155 12.44 -7.09 -9.15
C TRP A 155 12.29 -5.61 -8.83
N THR A 156 12.04 -4.81 -9.87
CA THR A 156 11.47 -3.47 -9.73
C THR A 156 10.09 -3.47 -10.35
N ILE A 157 9.06 -3.12 -9.58
CA ILE A 157 7.66 -3.25 -10.02
C ILE A 157 7.01 -1.86 -10.20
N PRO A 158 6.19 -1.63 -11.25
CA PRO A 158 5.49 -0.36 -11.42
C PRO A 158 4.55 -0.08 -10.25
N PHE A 159 4.70 1.06 -9.59
CA PHE A 159 3.78 1.49 -8.54
C PHE A 159 2.46 1.98 -9.16
N LYS A 160 1.36 1.38 -8.72
CA LYS A 160 -0.04 1.69 -9.04
C LYS A 160 -0.83 2.08 -7.79
N VAL A 161 -1.88 2.88 -7.96
CA VAL A 161 -2.80 3.28 -6.88
C VAL A 161 -3.46 2.07 -6.22
N SER A 162 -3.71 1.01 -6.99
CA SER A 162 -4.28 -0.25 -6.49
C SER A 162 -3.36 -1.01 -5.51
N HIS A 163 -2.07 -0.70 -5.38
CA HIS A 163 -1.26 -1.25 -4.28
C HIS A 163 -1.64 -0.69 -2.92
N ILE A 164 -2.26 0.49 -2.89
CA ILE A 164 -2.63 1.18 -1.65
C ILE A 164 -4.13 1.36 -1.48
N SER A 165 -4.95 0.90 -2.42
CA SER A 165 -6.40 1.18 -2.43
C SER A 165 -7.15 0.61 -1.22
N LEU A 166 -6.75 -0.56 -0.69
CA LEU A 166 -7.31 -1.08 0.57
C LEU A 166 -7.07 -0.10 1.72
N PHE A 167 -5.85 0.45 1.84
CA PHE A 167 -5.51 1.41 2.88
C PHE A 167 -6.27 2.73 2.68
N ALA A 168 -6.35 3.22 1.44
CA ALA A 168 -7.11 4.42 1.09
C ALA A 168 -8.61 4.30 1.39
N SER A 169 -9.17 3.07 1.35
CA SER A 169 -10.57 2.83 1.73
C SER A 169 -10.82 2.86 3.25
N ILE A 170 -9.76 2.80 4.07
CA ILE A 170 -9.85 2.68 5.53
C ILE A 170 -9.32 3.93 6.23
N PHE A 171 -8.19 4.46 5.77
CA PHE A 171 -7.48 5.60 6.32
C PHE A 171 -7.61 6.79 5.39
N GLN A 172 -7.80 7.99 5.95
CA GLN A 172 -7.80 9.25 5.18
C GLN A 172 -6.39 9.76 4.93
N LYS A 173 -5.45 9.39 5.81
CA LYS A 173 -4.07 9.86 5.76
C LYS A 173 -3.09 8.75 6.09
N VAL A 174 -1.96 8.74 5.40
CA VAL A 174 -0.76 8.00 5.78
C VAL A 174 0.35 9.01 6.07
N SER A 175 0.87 9.02 7.29
CA SER A 175 1.95 9.94 7.64
C SER A 175 3.23 9.62 6.87
N ILE A 176 3.61 8.34 6.75
CA ILE A 176 4.80 7.92 6.04
C ILE A 176 4.47 6.79 5.07
N LEU A 177 4.58 7.04 3.77
CA LEU A 177 4.57 6.01 2.74
C LEU A 177 6.02 5.71 2.34
N HIS A 178 6.48 4.49 2.57
CA HIS A 178 7.79 4.01 2.14
C HIS A 178 7.63 3.02 1.01
N LEU A 179 8.18 3.35 -0.16
CA LEU A 179 8.27 2.48 -1.32
C LEU A 179 9.72 2.03 -1.50
N ASN A 180 9.92 0.73 -1.66
CA ASN A 180 11.23 0.14 -1.92
C ASN A 180 11.20 -0.74 -3.18
N ASN A 181 12.11 -0.49 -4.12
CA ASN A 181 12.21 -1.16 -5.42
C ASN A 181 10.96 -1.00 -6.31
N PHE A 182 10.40 0.21 -6.37
CA PHE A 182 9.27 0.52 -7.25
C PHE A 182 9.66 1.42 -8.43
N VAL A 183 9.03 1.19 -9.57
CA VAL A 183 9.09 2.09 -10.72
C VAL A 183 7.94 3.08 -10.62
N ILE A 184 8.27 4.37 -10.56
CA ILE A 184 7.30 5.46 -10.49
C ILE A 184 7.08 6.00 -11.90
N ASN A 185 5.82 5.96 -12.33
CA ASN A 185 5.36 6.54 -13.58
C ASN A 185 4.29 7.59 -13.29
N GLU A 186 4.66 8.86 -13.41
CA GLU A 186 3.82 10.03 -13.23
C GLU A 186 2.55 9.95 -14.09
N GLN A 187 2.65 9.63 -15.38
CA GLN A 187 1.49 9.61 -16.27
C GLN A 187 0.43 8.62 -15.82
N LYS A 188 0.85 7.40 -15.46
CA LYS A 188 -0.05 6.36 -14.94
C LYS A 188 -0.68 6.79 -13.61
N LEU A 189 0.10 7.33 -12.69
CA LEU A 189 -0.41 7.77 -11.39
C LEU A 189 -1.40 8.95 -11.50
N VAL A 190 -1.19 9.86 -12.45
CA VAL A 190 -2.16 10.94 -12.74
C VAL A 190 -3.45 10.37 -13.35
N SER A 191 -3.36 9.38 -14.23
CA SER A 191 -4.55 8.75 -14.82
C SER A 191 -5.36 7.92 -13.81
N GLU A 192 -4.69 7.34 -12.82
CA GLU A 192 -5.30 6.51 -11.78
C GLU A 192 -5.74 7.31 -10.55
N SER A 193 -5.41 8.62 -10.48
CA SER A 193 -5.76 9.44 -9.32
C SER A 193 -7.28 9.62 -9.25
N SER A 194 -7.90 8.88 -8.34
CA SER A 194 -9.32 8.95 -8.00
C SER A 194 -9.60 10.11 -7.05
N THR A 195 -10.86 10.51 -6.95
CA THR A 195 -11.37 11.59 -6.07
C THR A 195 -11.34 11.25 -4.58
N HIS A 196 -10.61 10.21 -4.16
CA HIS A 196 -10.55 9.81 -2.76
C HIS A 196 -9.79 10.84 -1.93
N HIS A 197 -10.32 11.14 -0.75
CA HIS A 197 -9.67 11.93 0.30
C HIS A 197 -8.57 11.13 1.00
N PHE A 198 -7.66 10.53 0.23
CA PHE A 198 -6.46 9.85 0.75
C PHE A 198 -5.24 10.73 0.51
N SER A 199 -4.51 11.03 1.57
CA SER A 199 -3.32 11.88 1.53
C SER A 199 -2.10 11.19 2.12
N VAL A 200 -0.93 11.50 1.58
CA VAL A 200 0.38 11.12 2.11
C VAL A 200 1.10 12.39 2.56
N GLU A 201 1.68 12.37 3.75
CA GLU A 201 2.42 13.51 4.31
C GLU A 201 3.93 13.44 4.03
N SER A 202 4.53 12.26 4.23
CA SER A 202 5.94 12.02 3.96
C SER A 202 6.09 10.82 3.03
N LEU A 203 6.88 11.00 1.97
CA LEU A 203 7.21 9.97 1.01
C LEU A 203 8.69 9.56 1.18
N VAL A 204 8.94 8.28 1.37
CA VAL A 204 10.29 7.69 1.43
C VAL A 204 10.44 6.76 0.24
N LEU A 205 11.42 7.04 -0.61
CA LEU A 205 11.70 6.30 -1.85
C LEU A 205 13.09 5.69 -1.75
N SER A 206 13.14 4.37 -1.58
CA SER A 206 14.38 3.59 -1.56
C SER A 206 14.50 2.80 -2.85
N ALA A 207 15.62 2.94 -3.57
CA ALA A 207 15.88 2.22 -4.82
C ALA A 207 14.71 2.29 -5.83
N CYS A 208 14.01 3.42 -5.86
CA CYS A 208 12.89 3.65 -6.76
C CYS A 208 13.38 4.29 -8.06
N ILE A 209 12.79 3.89 -9.19
CA ILE A 209 13.19 4.34 -10.53
C ILE A 209 12.11 5.25 -11.11
N TYR A 210 12.50 6.38 -11.66
CA TYR A 210 11.60 7.26 -12.42
C TYR A 210 11.72 6.99 -13.92
N THR A 211 10.58 6.82 -14.61
CA THR A 211 10.57 6.40 -16.03
C THR A 211 9.90 7.37 -17.00
N ASP A 212 9.27 8.43 -16.53
CA ASP A 212 8.65 9.40 -17.43
C ASP A 212 9.67 10.28 -18.16
N PRO A 213 9.43 10.60 -19.44
CA PRO A 213 10.27 11.55 -20.15
C PRO A 213 10.19 12.94 -19.50
N LYS A 214 11.29 13.70 -19.53
CA LYS A 214 11.31 15.09 -19.05
C LYS A 214 10.27 15.92 -19.83
N LYS A 215 9.20 16.33 -19.14
CA LYS A 215 8.14 17.18 -19.73
C LYS A 215 8.54 18.65 -19.70
N ALA A 216 8.22 19.38 -20.77
CA ALA A 216 8.32 20.84 -20.84
C ALA A 216 7.10 21.58 -20.23
N ALA A 217 6.01 20.86 -19.95
CA ALA A 217 4.76 21.44 -19.44
C ALA A 217 4.68 21.43 -17.90
N LYS A 218 3.89 22.36 -17.33
CA LYS A 218 3.65 22.46 -15.87
C LYS A 218 3.05 21.15 -15.35
N ARG A 219 3.76 20.49 -14.43
CA ARG A 219 3.31 19.25 -13.77
C ARG A 219 2.08 19.54 -12.90
N LYS A 220 1.15 18.59 -12.85
CA LYS A 220 0.00 18.62 -11.94
C LYS A 220 0.31 17.78 -10.71
N ALA A 221 -0.11 18.25 -9.54
CA ALA A 221 -0.02 17.47 -8.31
C ALA A 221 -0.80 16.15 -8.46
N ILE A 222 -0.17 15.03 -8.12
CA ILE A 222 -0.84 13.73 -8.04
C ILE A 222 -1.70 13.74 -6.78
N GLY A 223 -2.98 13.35 -6.88
CA GLY A 223 -3.96 13.48 -5.79
C GLY A 223 -3.48 12.94 -4.44
N MET A 224 -2.92 11.73 -4.40
CA MET A 224 -2.42 11.14 -3.14
C MET A 224 -1.21 11.87 -2.53
N PHE A 225 -0.50 12.67 -3.34
CA PHE A 225 0.67 13.45 -2.92
C PHE A 225 0.37 14.94 -2.77
N ALA A 226 -0.90 15.35 -2.84
CA ALA A 226 -1.31 16.76 -2.76
C ALA A 226 -0.97 17.43 -1.41
N ASP A 227 -0.71 16.65 -0.36
CA ASP A 227 -0.34 17.11 0.98
C ASP A 227 1.09 16.66 1.40
N THR A 228 1.87 16.11 0.47
CA THR A 228 3.23 15.63 0.79
C THR A 228 4.15 16.82 1.09
N SER A 229 4.62 16.92 2.33
CA SER A 229 5.53 17.99 2.80
C SER A 229 6.97 17.53 2.94
N SER A 230 7.22 16.22 2.97
CA SER A 230 8.55 15.63 3.13
C SER A 230 8.83 14.55 2.09
N LEU A 231 9.98 14.62 1.45
CA LEU A 231 10.49 13.62 0.51
C LEU A 231 11.88 13.15 0.94
N GLU A 232 12.06 11.85 1.09
CA GLU A 232 13.35 11.20 1.31
C GLU A 232 13.66 10.26 0.14
N MET A 233 14.86 10.35 -0.41
CA MET A 233 15.30 9.56 -1.55
C MET A 233 16.65 8.89 -1.24
N THR A 234 16.67 7.56 -1.29
CA THR A 234 17.86 6.75 -1.01
C THR A 234 18.10 5.71 -2.09
N LEU A 235 19.36 5.25 -2.21
CA LEU A 235 19.78 4.22 -3.16
C LEU A 235 19.38 4.52 -4.62
N MET A 236 19.42 5.79 -5.03
CA MET A 236 19.10 6.18 -6.40
C MET A 236 20.12 5.58 -7.38
N GLN A 237 19.66 5.13 -8.54
CA GLN A 237 20.50 4.47 -9.53
C GLN A 237 20.69 5.29 -10.80
N HIS A 238 19.71 6.11 -11.17
CA HIS A 238 19.72 6.87 -12.42
C HIS A 238 19.55 8.36 -12.14
N GLY A 239 20.23 9.22 -12.91
CA GLY A 239 20.04 10.68 -12.79
C GLY A 239 18.61 11.14 -13.08
N ALA A 240 17.84 10.34 -13.83
CA ALA A 240 16.41 10.57 -14.06
C ALA A 240 15.57 10.48 -12.77
N ASP A 241 16.03 9.74 -11.75
CA ASP A 241 15.33 9.54 -10.48
C ASP A 241 15.16 10.87 -9.73
N LEU A 242 16.05 11.85 -9.93
CA LEU A 242 15.92 13.20 -9.37
C LEU A 242 14.62 13.91 -9.83
N SER A 243 14.03 13.49 -10.95
CA SER A 243 12.74 14.00 -11.44
C SER A 243 11.56 13.65 -10.52
N LEU A 244 11.75 12.77 -9.53
CA LEU A 244 10.79 12.50 -8.45
C LEU A 244 10.62 13.73 -7.54
N ILE A 245 11.64 14.57 -7.42
CA ILE A 245 11.57 15.82 -6.66
C ILE A 245 10.55 16.75 -7.32
N ASP A 246 10.62 16.91 -8.64
CA ASP A 246 9.68 17.74 -9.40
C ASP A 246 8.25 17.20 -9.33
N LEU A 247 8.09 15.87 -9.33
CA LEU A 247 6.79 15.21 -9.20
C LEU A 247 6.11 15.58 -7.87
N VAL A 248 6.86 15.60 -6.77
CA VAL A 248 6.32 15.99 -5.46
C VAL A 248 6.18 17.51 -5.36
N LYS A 249 7.18 18.29 -5.82
CA LYS A 249 7.14 19.77 -5.81
C LYS A 249 5.94 20.38 -6.54
N ALA A 250 5.35 19.66 -7.49
CA ALA A 250 4.13 20.08 -8.18
C ALA A 250 2.95 20.32 -7.23
N ASN A 251 3.00 19.85 -5.97
CA ASN A 251 1.99 20.12 -4.95
C ASN A 251 2.16 21.46 -4.20
N GLU A 252 3.26 22.19 -4.43
CA GLU A 252 3.59 23.48 -3.79
C GLU A 252 3.68 23.43 -2.24
N LYS A 253 3.79 22.24 -1.63
CA LYS A 253 3.85 22.01 -0.17
C LYS A 253 5.12 21.32 0.32
N LEU A 254 5.99 20.85 -0.58
CA LEU A 254 7.26 20.21 -0.20
C LEU A 254 8.16 21.19 0.57
N SER A 255 8.32 20.97 1.87
CA SER A 255 9.14 21.79 2.76
C SER A 255 10.43 21.10 3.20
N ARG A 256 10.49 19.77 3.14
CA ARG A 256 11.66 18.97 3.50
C ARG A 256 12.06 18.01 2.38
N LEU A 257 13.32 18.08 1.96
CA LEU A 257 13.93 17.17 1.01
C LEU A 257 15.18 16.56 1.65
N SER A 258 15.26 15.23 1.68
CA SER A 258 16.41 14.48 2.17
C SER A 258 16.91 13.57 1.06
N ILE A 259 18.20 13.68 0.74
CA ILE A 259 18.83 12.92 -0.33
C ILE A 259 20.03 12.19 0.25
N ASP A 260 20.10 10.88 0.03
CA ASP A 260 21.25 10.07 0.39
C ASP A 260 22.39 10.27 -0.62
N LEU A 261 23.42 11.00 -0.19
CA LEU A 261 24.62 11.27 -0.99
C LEU A 261 25.46 10.01 -1.25
N SER A 262 25.20 8.89 -0.57
CA SER A 262 25.85 7.61 -0.87
C SER A 262 25.25 6.91 -2.11
N SER A 263 24.19 7.47 -2.70
CA SER A 263 23.56 6.94 -3.92
C SER A 263 24.52 6.94 -5.12
N ALA A 264 24.43 5.90 -5.94
CA ALA A 264 25.34 5.67 -7.08
C ALA A 264 25.36 6.83 -8.09
N ILE A 265 24.26 7.59 -8.21
CA ILE A 265 24.16 8.72 -9.15
C ILE A 265 25.20 9.82 -8.92
N PHE A 266 25.67 9.97 -7.69
CA PHE A 266 26.65 10.99 -7.29
C PHE A 266 28.09 10.53 -7.47
N TYR A 267 28.32 9.29 -7.88
CA TYR A 267 29.66 8.75 -8.10
C TYR A 267 29.84 8.36 -9.56
N TYR A 268 31.09 8.35 -10.00
CA TYR A 268 31.51 7.77 -11.27
C TYR A 268 32.76 6.92 -11.02
N VAL A 269 32.99 5.95 -11.89
CA VAL A 269 34.21 5.15 -11.85
C VAL A 269 35.27 5.90 -12.64
N ASP A 270 36.38 6.25 -11.99
CA ASP A 270 37.53 6.86 -12.66
C ASP A 270 38.17 5.83 -13.61
N PRO A 271 38.22 6.10 -14.93
CA PRO A 271 38.78 5.16 -15.90
C PRO A 271 40.28 4.87 -15.70
N ILE A 272 41.03 5.75 -15.04
CA ILE A 272 42.48 5.58 -14.87
C ILE A 272 42.81 4.67 -13.68
N GLY A 273 41.98 4.68 -12.63
CA GLY A 273 42.25 3.97 -11.38
C GLY A 273 41.18 2.96 -10.96
N ASN A 274 40.09 2.82 -11.72
CA ASN A 274 38.90 2.03 -11.39
C ASN A 274 38.37 2.30 -9.95
N THR A 275 38.54 3.54 -9.48
CA THR A 275 38.09 3.97 -8.15
C THR A 275 36.81 4.78 -8.26
N SER A 276 35.89 4.56 -7.33
CA SER A 276 34.67 5.38 -7.23
C SER A 276 35.03 6.78 -6.76
N LYS A 277 34.77 7.79 -7.58
CA LYS A 277 34.97 9.20 -7.26
C LYS A 277 33.65 9.94 -7.24
N PHE A 278 33.50 10.83 -6.26
CA PHE A 278 32.32 11.68 -6.14
C PHE A 278 32.30 12.73 -7.25
N ASN A 279 31.13 12.93 -7.85
CA ASN A 279 30.90 13.89 -8.91
C ASN A 279 30.32 15.19 -8.34
N PHE A 280 31.20 16.14 -8.04
CA PHE A 280 30.81 17.47 -7.56
C PHE A 280 29.94 18.26 -8.54
N ALA A 281 29.97 17.96 -9.84
CA ALA A 281 29.12 18.63 -10.84
C ALA A 281 27.65 18.18 -10.80
N LYS A 282 27.32 17.15 -9.99
CA LYS A 282 25.96 16.62 -9.81
C LYS A 282 25.32 17.01 -8.47
N VAL A 283 26.01 17.84 -7.67
CA VAL A 283 25.53 18.36 -6.38
C VAL A 283 24.94 19.75 -6.54
#